data_AF-A0A7S0CQT1-F1
#
_entry.id   AF-A0A7S0CQT1-F1
#
_cell.length_a   1.000
_cell.length_b   1.000
_cell.length_c   1.000
_cell.angle_alpha   90.00
_cell.angle_beta   90.00
_cell.angle_gamma   90.00
#
_symmetry.space_group_name_H-M   'P 1'
#
loop_
_entity.id
_entity.type
_entity.pdbx_description
1 polymer ?
#
loop_
_entity_poly.entity_id
_entity_poly.type
_entity_poly.pdbx_seq_one_letter_code
_entity_poly.pdbx_strand_id
1 'polypeptide(L)'
;EDEDEDEDEEDEEAEASPHIEMEKIQKDETKRREQREEPKEETLPFVFAMPETSAQLDLTVRGLTATETATVLNRVRVLHAPSLKEENRKKTQTFLGLLLTKFETLAGETPLPVPFLDAVTSAIAATAATVPFFAAAAARARL
;
A
#
# COMPACT_ATOMS: atom_id res chain seq x y z
N GLU A 1 51.35 -17.54 39.64
CA GLU A 1 50.31 -18.36 38.99
C GLU A 1 49.52 -17.53 37.99
N ASP A 2 49.99 -17.15 36.79
CA ASP A 2 51.34 -16.90 36.19
C ASP A 2 51.07 -16.05 34.90
N GLU A 3 51.97 -15.18 34.42
CA GLU A 3 52.81 -15.32 33.17
C GLU A 3 51.95 -15.65 31.90
N ASP A 4 51.96 -14.96 30.75
CA ASP A 4 52.90 -14.02 30.04
C ASP A 4 52.11 -12.77 29.49
N GLU A 5 52.61 -11.67 28.89
CA GLU A 5 53.73 -11.35 27.93
C GLU A 5 53.55 -12.01 26.52
N ASP A 6 53.87 -11.45 25.34
CA ASP A 6 54.20 -10.07 24.85
C ASP A 6 52.96 -9.10 24.95
N GLU A 7 52.64 -8.02 24.19
CA GLU A 7 53.15 -7.18 23.06
C GLU A 7 52.40 -5.80 23.21
N ASP A 8 52.85 -4.54 23.06
CA ASP A 8 53.98 -3.79 22.43
C ASP A 8 53.72 -3.29 20.98
N GLU A 9 54.09 -2.06 20.52
CA GLU A 9 54.78 -0.90 21.16
C GLU A 9 54.28 0.47 20.59
N GLU A 10 54.74 1.55 21.24
CA GLU A 10 54.77 3.03 21.04
C GLU A 10 54.85 3.62 19.58
N ASP A 11 54.70 4.93 19.30
CA ASP A 11 54.09 6.14 19.94
C ASP A 11 54.20 7.34 18.93
N GLU A 12 53.98 8.57 19.41
CA GLU A 12 54.38 9.91 18.92
C GLU A 12 53.39 10.73 18.06
N GLU A 13 53.09 11.92 18.58
CA GLU A 13 52.47 13.04 17.88
C GLU A 13 53.44 13.67 16.85
N ALA A 14 52.92 14.41 15.85
CA ALA A 14 53.18 15.87 15.74
C ALA A 14 52.73 16.51 14.41
N GLU A 15 51.86 17.52 14.55
CA GLU A 15 51.93 18.86 13.93
C GLU A 15 51.97 19.16 12.40
N ALA A 16 51.40 20.35 12.12
CA ALA A 16 51.66 21.30 11.03
C ALA A 16 51.54 20.90 9.52
N SER A 17 50.62 21.58 8.84
CA SER A 17 50.55 21.72 7.37
C SER A 17 51.69 22.59 6.79
N PRO A 18 51.93 22.51 5.46
CA PRO A 18 51.59 23.71 4.66
C PRO A 18 50.99 23.41 3.26
N HIS A 19 50.75 24.49 2.52
CA HIS A 19 49.90 24.58 1.31
C HIS A 19 50.75 24.74 0.03
N ILE A 20 50.43 24.00 -1.06
CA ILE A 20 50.97 24.23 -2.42
C ILE A 20 49.85 24.04 -3.45
N GLU A 21 49.77 24.94 -4.43
CA GLU A 21 48.86 24.89 -5.57
C GLU A 21 49.48 24.22 -6.82
N MET A 22 48.62 23.72 -7.72
CA MET A 22 48.64 23.92 -9.19
C MET A 22 48.28 22.68 -10.03
N GLU A 23 47.31 22.88 -10.92
CA GLU A 23 47.10 22.28 -12.24
C GLU A 23 47.62 20.84 -12.55
N LYS A 24 46.68 19.97 -12.92
CA LYS A 24 46.47 19.67 -14.36
C LYS A 24 45.08 19.09 -14.66
N ILE A 25 44.47 19.61 -15.71
CA ILE A 25 43.26 19.05 -16.32
C ILE A 25 43.66 17.78 -17.08
N GLN A 26 43.11 16.63 -16.70
CA GLN A 26 43.02 15.47 -17.59
C GLN A 26 41.57 14.99 -17.67
N LYS A 27 41.17 14.63 -18.89
CA LYS A 27 39.78 14.50 -19.33
C LYS A 27 39.41 13.02 -19.40
N ASP A 28 38.98 12.45 -18.28
CA ASP A 28 38.50 11.07 -18.26
C ASP A 28 37.02 11.00 -18.68
N GLU A 29 36.74 10.19 -19.71
CA GLU A 29 35.40 10.00 -20.25
C GLU A 29 34.61 9.02 -19.37
N THR A 30 34.20 9.52 -18.20
CA THR A 30 33.22 8.88 -17.33
C THR A 30 31.93 8.69 -18.09
N LYS A 31 31.80 7.52 -18.74
CA LYS A 31 30.56 7.00 -19.30
C LYS A 31 29.48 7.19 -18.25
N ARG A 32 28.55 8.11 -18.52
CA ARG A 32 27.29 8.17 -17.79
C ARG A 32 26.56 6.86 -18.07
N ARG A 33 26.83 5.87 -17.22
CA ARG A 33 26.00 4.69 -17.06
C ARG A 33 24.67 5.23 -16.56
N GLU A 34 23.78 5.52 -17.49
CA GLU A 34 22.41 5.86 -17.19
C GLU A 34 21.90 4.76 -16.28
N GLN A 35 21.71 5.11 -15.00
CA GLN A 35 20.89 4.32 -14.12
C GLN A 35 19.48 4.53 -14.66
N ARG A 36 19.15 3.72 -15.67
CA ARG A 36 17.78 3.46 -16.08
C ARG A 36 17.13 2.89 -14.83
N GLU A 37 16.50 3.76 -14.06
CA GLU A 37 15.71 3.36 -12.90
C GLU A 37 14.69 2.36 -13.42
N GLU A 38 14.91 1.08 -13.08
CA GLU A 38 13.92 0.06 -13.36
C GLU A 38 12.65 0.49 -12.61
N PRO A 39 11.48 0.53 -13.29
CA PRO A 39 10.28 1.05 -12.68
C PRO A 39 10.00 0.21 -11.44
N LYS A 40 10.09 0.84 -10.26
CA LYS A 40 9.71 0.17 -9.01
C LYS A 40 8.27 -0.27 -9.16
N GLU A 41 8.04 -1.58 -9.20
CA GLU A 41 6.69 -2.12 -9.10
C GLU A 41 6.14 -1.68 -7.74
N GLU A 42 5.21 -0.72 -7.74
CA GLU A 42 4.62 -0.18 -6.52
C GLU A 42 3.66 -1.21 -5.90
N THR A 43 4.24 -2.22 -5.24
CA THR A 43 3.51 -3.37 -4.71
C THR A 43 2.43 -2.94 -3.72
N LEU A 44 1.17 -3.27 -4.02
CA LEU A 44 0.02 -2.96 -3.17
C LEU A 44 0.28 -3.32 -1.69
N PRO A 45 0.03 -2.40 -0.72
CA PRO A 45 0.15 -2.69 0.71
C PRO A 45 -0.66 -3.91 1.15
N PHE A 46 -0.11 -4.73 2.04
CA PHE A 46 -0.82 -5.91 2.56
C PHE A 46 -1.83 -5.55 3.66
N VAL A 47 -1.66 -4.42 4.33
CA VAL A 47 -2.53 -3.93 5.41
C VAL A 47 -3.28 -2.68 4.94
N PHE A 48 -4.59 -2.69 5.09
CA PHE A 48 -5.47 -1.54 4.90
C PHE A 48 -6.34 -1.34 6.14
N ALA A 49 -6.71 -0.09 6.43
CA ALA A 49 -7.78 0.21 7.38
C ALA A 49 -9.17 -0.08 6.75
N MET A 50 -10.20 -0.27 7.57
CA MET A 50 -11.58 -0.27 7.08
C MET A 50 -11.99 1.17 6.75
N PRO A 51 -12.50 1.45 5.54
CA PRO A 51 -13.13 2.74 5.26
C PRO A 51 -14.49 2.82 5.97
N GLU A 52 -14.74 3.95 6.64
CA GLU A 52 -15.99 4.24 7.36
C GLU A 52 -16.86 5.26 6.60
N THR A 53 -16.32 5.87 5.53
CA THR A 53 -17.02 6.81 4.64
C THR A 53 -16.69 6.55 3.17
N SER A 54 -17.55 6.99 2.24
CA SER A 54 -17.32 6.83 0.80
C SER A 54 -16.02 7.47 0.34
N ALA A 55 -15.69 8.67 0.83
CA ALA A 55 -14.42 9.35 0.51
C ALA A 55 -13.18 8.56 0.96
N GLN A 56 -13.25 7.82 2.07
CA GLN A 56 -12.17 6.91 2.47
C GLN A 56 -12.10 5.67 1.57
N LEU A 57 -13.23 5.11 1.14
CA LEU A 57 -13.27 4.01 0.18
C LEU A 57 -12.70 4.45 -1.18
N ASP A 58 -13.10 5.62 -1.68
CA ASP A 58 -12.58 6.22 -2.91
C ASP A 58 -11.07 6.47 -2.82
N LEU A 59 -10.57 7.04 -1.72
CA LEU A 59 -9.14 7.21 -1.48
C LEU A 59 -8.38 5.87 -1.45
N THR A 60 -8.99 4.82 -0.88
CA THR A 60 -8.41 3.47 -0.78
C THR A 60 -8.25 2.78 -2.15
N VAL A 61 -9.06 3.17 -3.14
CA VAL A 61 -9.00 2.60 -4.51
C VAL A 61 -8.51 3.60 -5.58
N ARG A 62 -8.12 4.81 -5.18
CA ARG A 62 -7.77 5.90 -6.10
C ARG A 62 -6.50 5.59 -6.88
N GLY A 63 -6.62 5.57 -8.22
CA GLY A 63 -5.50 5.35 -9.14
C GLY A 63 -5.15 3.88 -9.37
N LEU A 64 -5.84 2.95 -8.69
CA LEU A 64 -5.66 1.51 -8.91
C LEU A 64 -6.33 1.05 -10.20
N THR A 65 -5.80 0.00 -10.83
CA THR A 65 -6.53 -0.76 -11.85
C THR A 65 -7.72 -1.52 -11.23
N ALA A 66 -8.60 -2.07 -12.06
CA ALA A 66 -9.73 -2.89 -11.60
C ALA A 66 -9.27 -4.17 -10.84
N THR A 67 -8.20 -4.83 -11.30
CA THR A 67 -7.63 -6.02 -10.66
C THR A 67 -7.04 -5.72 -9.29
N GLU A 68 -6.35 -4.57 -9.18
CA GLU A 68 -5.82 -4.07 -7.91
C GLU A 68 -6.94 -3.64 -6.98
N THR A 69 -7.97 -2.96 -7.50
CA THR A 69 -9.19 -2.61 -6.75
C THR A 69 -9.83 -3.85 -6.15
N ALA A 70 -10.07 -4.91 -6.94
CA ALA A 70 -10.60 -6.18 -6.44
C ALA A 70 -9.69 -6.79 -5.34
N THR A 71 -8.38 -6.70 -5.52
CA THR A 71 -7.37 -7.19 -4.55
C THR A 71 -7.44 -6.40 -3.24
N VAL A 72 -7.50 -5.07 -3.29
CA VAL A 72 -7.58 -4.20 -2.10
C VAL A 72 -8.90 -4.37 -1.37
N LEU A 73 -10.04 -4.39 -2.07
CA LEU A 73 -11.35 -4.62 -1.45
C LEU A 73 -11.41 -6.00 -0.76
N ASN A 74 -10.80 -7.03 -1.35
CA ASN A 74 -10.68 -8.34 -0.71
C ASN A 74 -9.76 -8.30 0.52
N ARG A 75 -8.61 -7.61 0.47
CA ARG A 75 -7.72 -7.42 1.63
C ARG A 75 -8.43 -6.70 2.78
N VAL A 76 -9.12 -5.59 2.51
CA VAL A 76 -9.96 -4.85 3.49
C VAL A 76 -10.98 -5.78 4.14
N ARG A 77 -11.72 -6.57 3.35
CA ARG A 77 -12.73 -7.52 3.82
C ARG A 77 -12.14 -8.64 4.69
N VAL A 78 -10.98 -9.18 4.33
CA VAL A 78 -10.33 -10.28 5.07
C VAL A 78 -9.71 -9.81 6.38
N LEU A 79 -8.99 -8.68 6.37
CA LEU A 79 -8.39 -8.07 7.58
C LEU A 79 -9.43 -7.69 8.64
N HIS A 80 -10.67 -7.42 8.21
CA HIS A 80 -11.79 -7.05 9.08
C HIS A 80 -12.93 -8.09 9.02
N ALA A 81 -12.61 -9.38 8.87
CA ALA A 81 -13.62 -10.41 8.95
C ALA A 81 -14.27 -10.45 10.37
N PRO A 82 -15.60 -10.66 10.48
CA PRO A 82 -16.28 -10.84 11.78
C PRO A 82 -15.78 -12.02 12.61
N SER A 83 -15.08 -12.98 12.00
CA SER A 83 -14.43 -14.11 12.66
C SER A 83 -13.13 -13.75 13.39
N LEU A 84 -12.54 -12.58 13.12
CA LEU A 84 -11.31 -12.13 13.81
C LEU A 84 -11.63 -11.36 15.10
N LYS A 85 -12.68 -10.53 15.08
CA LYS A 85 -13.20 -9.76 16.22
C LYS A 85 -14.69 -9.50 16.01
N GLU A 86 -15.54 -9.65 17.04
CA GLU A 86 -16.99 -9.47 16.88
C GLU A 86 -17.37 -8.03 16.49
N GLU A 87 -16.65 -7.02 16.99
CA GLU A 87 -16.80 -5.61 16.62
C GLU A 87 -16.76 -5.37 15.09
N ASN A 88 -15.99 -6.19 14.37
CA ASN A 88 -15.89 -6.10 12.92
C ASN A 88 -17.26 -6.32 12.25
N ARG A 89 -18.22 -7.05 12.85
CA ARG A 89 -19.56 -7.26 12.28
C ARG A 89 -20.24 -5.94 11.92
N LYS A 90 -20.13 -4.91 12.76
CA LYS A 90 -20.67 -3.56 12.46
C LYS A 90 -19.89 -2.89 11.33
N LYS A 91 -18.56 -2.99 11.34
CA LYS A 91 -17.69 -2.47 10.27
C LYS A 91 -18.01 -3.11 8.92
N THR A 92 -18.25 -4.42 8.86
CA THR A 92 -18.63 -5.16 7.65
C THR A 92 -20.00 -4.74 7.12
N GLN A 93 -20.96 -4.40 8.00
CA GLN A 93 -22.25 -3.81 7.60
C GLN A 93 -22.06 -2.43 6.97
N THR A 94 -21.31 -1.52 7.62
CA THR A 94 -20.96 -0.22 7.05
C THR A 94 -20.27 -0.37 5.68
N PHE A 95 -19.27 -1.25 5.59
CA PHE A 95 -18.52 -1.52 4.36
C PHE A 95 -19.42 -2.01 3.22
N LEU A 96 -20.40 -2.91 3.48
CA LEU A 96 -21.38 -3.30 2.46
C LEU A 96 -22.20 -2.11 1.96
N GLY A 97 -22.60 -1.19 2.86
CA GLY A 97 -23.26 0.06 2.47
C GLY A 97 -22.39 0.94 1.57
N LEU A 98 -21.12 1.12 1.91
CA LEU A 98 -20.17 1.89 1.09
C LEU A 98 -19.92 1.25 -0.28
N LEU A 99 -19.80 -0.08 -0.35
CA LEU A 99 -19.64 -0.82 -1.61
C LEU A 99 -20.87 -0.64 -2.52
N LEU A 100 -22.08 -0.70 -1.97
CA LEU A 100 -23.32 -0.46 -2.74
C LEU A 100 -23.35 0.97 -3.31
N THR A 101 -23.00 1.98 -2.50
CA THR A 101 -22.92 3.37 -2.99
C THR A 101 -21.77 3.60 -3.98
N LYS A 102 -20.66 2.85 -3.88
CA LYS A 102 -19.61 2.87 -4.90
C LYS A 102 -20.08 2.24 -6.21
N PHE A 103 -20.87 1.15 -6.17
CA PHE A 103 -21.51 0.57 -7.34
C PHE A 103 -22.52 1.54 -7.98
N GLU A 104 -23.38 2.19 -7.19
CA GLU A 104 -24.31 3.23 -7.66
C GLU A 104 -23.57 4.37 -8.39
N THR A 105 -22.43 4.80 -7.85
CA THR A 105 -21.59 5.84 -8.46
C THR A 105 -21.01 5.38 -9.80
N LEU A 106 -20.35 4.21 -9.82
CA LEU A 106 -19.76 3.64 -11.03
C LEU A 106 -20.81 3.34 -12.12
N ALA A 107 -22.03 2.96 -11.73
CA ALA A 107 -23.12 2.66 -12.66
C ALA A 107 -23.71 3.92 -13.32
N GLY A 108 -23.46 5.11 -12.75
CA GLY A 108 -23.80 6.41 -13.34
C GLY A 108 -22.71 7.00 -14.25
N GLU A 109 -21.52 6.41 -14.30
CA GLU A 109 -20.40 6.90 -15.12
C GLU A 109 -20.61 6.59 -16.62
N THR A 110 -20.09 7.47 -17.48
CA THR A 110 -20.14 7.31 -18.94
C THR A 110 -18.77 7.66 -19.54
N PRO A 111 -18.08 6.74 -20.24
CA PRO A 111 -18.47 5.34 -20.51
C PRO A 111 -18.55 4.48 -19.24
N LEU A 112 -19.36 3.42 -19.28
CA LEU A 112 -19.61 2.54 -18.13
C LEU A 112 -18.34 1.74 -17.75
N PRO A 113 -17.80 1.87 -16.53
CA PRO A 113 -16.53 1.27 -16.11
C PRO A 113 -16.69 -0.19 -15.68
N VAL A 114 -17.12 -1.06 -16.60
CA VAL A 114 -17.47 -2.47 -16.34
C VAL A 114 -16.45 -3.24 -15.49
N PRO A 115 -15.12 -3.19 -15.73
CA PRO A 115 -14.15 -3.91 -14.90
C PRO A 115 -14.14 -3.48 -13.42
N PHE A 116 -14.44 -2.21 -13.13
CA PHE A 116 -14.55 -1.71 -11.75
C PHE A 116 -15.91 -2.09 -11.13
N LEU A 117 -16.97 -2.13 -11.93
CA LEU A 117 -18.27 -2.68 -11.50
C LEU A 117 -18.16 -4.17 -11.14
N ASP A 118 -17.42 -4.97 -11.91
CA ASP A 118 -17.15 -6.38 -11.59
C ASP A 118 -16.35 -6.53 -10.28
N ALA A 119 -15.30 -5.72 -10.12
CA ALA A 119 -14.49 -5.71 -8.90
C ALA A 119 -15.31 -5.36 -7.64
N VAL A 120 -16.17 -4.35 -7.72
CA VAL A 120 -17.05 -3.95 -6.62
C VAL A 120 -18.18 -4.96 -6.41
N THR A 121 -18.77 -5.53 -7.47
CA THR A 121 -19.83 -6.55 -7.37
C THR A 121 -19.34 -7.82 -6.70
N SER A 122 -18.12 -8.26 -7.03
CA SER A 122 -17.45 -9.38 -6.36
C SER A 122 -17.27 -9.11 -4.86
N ALA A 123 -16.81 -7.89 -4.51
CA ALA A 123 -16.70 -7.46 -3.11
C ALA A 123 -18.07 -7.37 -2.40
N ILE A 124 -19.13 -6.90 -3.07
CA ILE A 124 -20.51 -6.86 -2.56
C ILE A 124 -20.98 -8.28 -2.23
N ALA A 125 -20.88 -9.22 -3.17
CA ALA A 125 -21.33 -10.60 -2.97
C ALA A 125 -20.57 -11.29 -1.81
N ALA A 126 -19.24 -11.18 -1.80
CA ALA A 126 -18.39 -11.75 -0.75
C ALA A 126 -18.59 -11.10 0.63
N THR A 127 -19.03 -9.85 0.69
CA THR A 127 -19.34 -9.13 1.95
C THR A 127 -20.76 -9.46 2.41
N ALA A 128 -21.75 -9.42 1.52
CA ALA A 128 -23.15 -9.75 1.79
C ALA A 128 -23.31 -11.15 2.42
N ALA A 129 -22.56 -12.14 1.92
CA ALA A 129 -22.54 -13.50 2.48
C ALA A 129 -22.13 -13.56 3.97
N THR A 130 -21.36 -12.58 4.48
CA THR A 130 -20.95 -12.52 5.89
C THR A 130 -21.94 -11.78 6.80
N VAL A 131 -22.86 -10.98 6.24
CA VAL A 131 -23.86 -10.19 6.97
C VAL A 131 -25.26 -10.30 6.33
N PRO A 132 -25.78 -11.52 6.06
CA PRO A 132 -26.89 -11.74 5.11
C PRO A 132 -28.20 -11.04 5.49
N PHE A 133 -28.55 -10.94 6.77
CA PHE A 133 -29.73 -10.20 7.21
C PHE A 133 -29.64 -8.69 6.89
N PHE A 134 -28.47 -8.09 7.10
CA PHE A 134 -28.23 -6.69 6.75
C PHE A 134 -28.19 -6.49 5.24
N ALA A 135 -27.61 -7.44 4.49
CA ALA A 135 -27.62 -7.41 3.02
C ALA A 135 -29.04 -7.45 2.46
N ALA A 136 -29.92 -8.32 2.98
CA ALA A 136 -31.33 -8.39 2.58
C ALA A 136 -32.09 -7.08 2.87
N ALA A 137 -31.82 -6.45 4.02
CA ALA A 137 -32.40 -5.14 4.36
C ALA A 137 -31.86 -4.02 3.45
N ALA A 138 -30.54 -3.98 3.19
CA ALA A 138 -29.89 -2.97 2.36
C ALA A 138 -30.27 -3.08 0.87
N ALA A 139 -30.57 -4.29 0.38
CA ALA A 139 -31.15 -4.52 -0.93
C ALA A 139 -32.64 -4.09 -0.99
N ARG A 140 -33.44 -4.46 0.02
CA ARG A 140 -34.86 -4.06 0.09
C ARG A 140 -35.06 -2.54 0.21
N ALA A 141 -34.08 -1.80 0.73
CA ALA A 141 -34.08 -0.34 0.75
C ALA A 141 -33.78 0.33 -0.61
N ARG A 142 -33.59 -0.46 -1.68
CA ARG A 142 -33.25 -0.02 -3.05
C ARG A 142 -34.24 -0.52 -4.11
N LEU A 143 -35.40 -1.05 -3.68
CA LEU A 143 -36.50 -1.58 -4.50
C LEU A 143 -37.77 -0.76 -4.27
#